data_AF-A0A916YW46-F1
#
_entry.id   AF-A0A916YW46-F1
#
_cell.length_a   1.000
_cell.length_b   1.000
_cell.length_c   1.000
_cell.angle_alpha   90.00
_cell.angle_beta   90.00
_cell.angle_gamma   90.00
#
_symmetry.space_group_name_H-M   'P 1'
#
loop_
_entity.id
_entity.type
_entity.pdbx_description
1 polymer ?
#
loop_
_entity_poly.entity_id
_entity_poly.type
_entity_poly.pdbx_seq_one_letter_code
_entity_poly.pdbx_strand_id
1 'polypeptide(L)'
;MKKNLYYRSIYGRSNILKGTILIFFYTFSSYPRLLLEVFIRKNFGERYFSFISAITITIFLSIWPFISAGITHMLSFGGYGRTFDFGDVFQHYFTWYLFLLAFMYKSMERNEEIKRLPSVFDFARFSLSTGERHPRILAFKWKGKSLDVRQVETLVEPGLFFFIGLFLMLIGQRVGTLLVISSIFYSLSYMAAYMIGDHFVMNKIDEMICNEEMVSSFVEGREPSETRGFSFYGRKPTDPETRRKLADAFTEDFEETVLAK
;
A
#
# COMPACT_ATOMS: atom_id res chain seq x y z
N MET A 1 -22.09 -14.63 10.71
CA MET A 1 -21.55 -15.17 9.43
C MET A 1 -20.63 -16.32 9.77
N LYS A 2 -20.94 -17.54 9.32
CA LYS A 2 -20.19 -18.75 9.69
C LYS A 2 -18.78 -18.73 9.10
N LYS A 3 -17.76 -18.97 9.92
CA LYS A 3 -16.37 -19.08 9.44
C LYS A 3 -16.09 -20.50 8.99
N ASN A 4 -15.51 -20.64 7.79
CA ASN A 4 -15.14 -21.95 7.25
C ASN A 4 -13.63 -22.18 7.36
N LEU A 5 -13.22 -23.06 8.27
CA LEU A 5 -11.80 -23.36 8.51
C LEU A 5 -11.14 -24.17 7.38
N TYR A 6 -11.95 -24.91 6.62
CA TYR A 6 -11.50 -25.81 5.56
C TYR A 6 -11.05 -25.07 4.30
N TYR A 7 -11.81 -24.04 3.88
CA TYR A 7 -11.51 -23.25 2.68
C TYR A 7 -10.08 -22.67 2.70
N ARG A 8 -9.67 -22.10 3.83
CA ARG A 8 -8.41 -21.37 3.96
C ARG A 8 -7.16 -22.25 3.85
N SER A 9 -7.26 -23.54 4.17
CA SER A 9 -6.11 -24.44 4.22
C SER A 9 -5.85 -25.19 2.92
N ILE A 10 -6.89 -25.44 2.12
CA ILE A 10 -6.81 -26.32 0.94
C ILE A 10 -6.75 -25.54 -0.37
N TYR A 11 -7.45 -24.42 -0.45
CA TYR A 11 -7.62 -23.67 -1.68
C TYR A 11 -6.66 -22.49 -1.75
N GLY A 12 -5.60 -22.62 -2.57
CA GLY A 12 -4.76 -21.49 -2.92
C GLY A 12 -3.41 -21.86 -3.51
N ARG A 13 -3.13 -21.39 -4.71
CA ARG A 13 -1.75 -21.28 -5.21
C ARG A 13 -1.21 -19.92 -4.79
N SER A 14 -0.56 -19.86 -3.63
CA SER A 14 0.11 -18.62 -3.22
C SER A 14 1.42 -18.46 -3.99
N ASN A 15 1.53 -17.39 -4.76
CA ASN A 15 2.84 -16.96 -5.24
C ASN A 15 3.54 -16.21 -4.10
N ILE A 16 4.20 -16.98 -3.23
CA ILE A 16 4.84 -16.47 -2.00
C ILE A 16 5.83 -15.35 -2.34
N LEU A 17 6.65 -15.52 -3.38
CA LEU A 17 7.64 -14.52 -3.77
C LEU A 17 6.99 -13.18 -4.15
N LYS A 18 5.97 -13.21 -5.02
CA LYS A 18 5.24 -12.00 -5.42
C LYS A 18 4.57 -11.35 -4.20
N GLY A 19 3.94 -12.13 -3.34
CA GLY A 19 3.31 -11.67 -2.10
C GLY A 19 4.31 -10.98 -1.18
N THR A 20 5.45 -11.62 -0.92
CA THR A 20 6.52 -11.09 -0.06
C THR A 20 7.08 -9.78 -0.59
N ILE A 21 7.35 -9.68 -1.90
CA ILE A 21 7.85 -8.44 -2.51
C ILE A 21 6.84 -7.31 -2.36
N LEU A 22 5.57 -7.55 -2.65
CA LEU A 22 4.53 -6.52 -2.54
C LEU A 22 4.28 -6.09 -1.09
N ILE A 23 4.29 -7.04 -0.14
CA ILE A 23 4.17 -6.76 1.30
C ILE A 23 5.37 -5.92 1.79
N PHE A 24 6.58 -6.20 1.29
CA PHE A 24 7.76 -5.40 1.59
C PHE A 24 7.53 -3.94 1.17
N PHE A 25 7.15 -3.69 -0.10
CA PHE A 25 6.88 -2.32 -0.57
C PHE A 25 5.75 -1.67 0.22
N TYR A 26 4.66 -2.39 0.49
CA TYR A 26 3.56 -1.87 1.31
C TYR A 26 4.04 -1.42 2.70
N THR A 27 4.80 -2.27 3.39
CA THR A 27 5.30 -2.03 4.75
C THR A 27 6.25 -0.83 4.82
N PHE A 28 7.17 -0.72 3.87
CA PHE A 28 8.20 0.33 3.87
C PHE A 28 7.79 1.59 3.07
N SER A 29 6.58 1.63 2.50
CA SER A 29 6.13 2.75 1.66
C SER A 29 5.65 3.98 2.41
N SER A 30 5.46 3.91 3.74
CA SER A 30 4.89 5.02 4.51
C SER A 30 5.63 6.35 4.27
N TYR A 31 6.95 6.38 4.47
CA TYR A 31 7.73 7.60 4.29
C TYR A 31 7.95 8.00 2.82
N PRO A 32 8.34 7.08 1.91
CA PRO A 32 8.51 7.43 0.50
C PRO A 32 7.22 7.93 -0.15
N ARG A 33 6.05 7.39 0.22
CA ARG A 33 4.75 7.88 -0.27
C ARG A 33 4.45 9.26 0.25
N LEU A 34 4.63 9.49 1.55
CA LEU A 34 4.30 10.77 2.16
C LEU A 34 5.04 11.92 1.47
N LEU A 35 6.30 11.71 1.06
CA LEU A 35 7.10 12.67 0.28
C LEU A 35 6.42 13.13 -1.01
N LEU A 36 5.54 12.32 -1.61
CA LEU A 36 4.85 12.63 -2.85
C LEU A 36 3.38 13.02 -2.60
N GLU A 37 2.69 12.30 -1.71
CA GLU A 37 1.25 12.44 -1.47
C GLU A 37 0.86 13.86 -1.05
N VAL A 38 1.68 14.54 -0.23
CA VAL A 38 1.38 15.91 0.24
C VAL A 38 1.29 16.95 -0.89
N PHE A 39 1.85 16.65 -2.06
CA PHE A 39 1.81 17.54 -3.23
C PHE A 39 0.59 17.31 -4.11
N ILE A 40 0.08 16.08 -4.18
CA ILE A 40 -0.99 15.68 -5.12
C ILE A 40 -2.36 15.47 -4.48
N ARG A 41 -2.41 15.27 -3.15
CA ARG A 41 -3.64 14.99 -2.42
C ARG A 41 -3.92 16.04 -1.37
N LYS A 42 -5.20 16.23 -1.09
CA LYS A 42 -5.72 17.18 -0.11
C LYS A 42 -6.62 16.49 0.89
N ASN A 43 -6.95 17.17 1.98
CA ASN A 43 -7.93 16.68 2.95
C ASN A 43 -7.54 15.27 3.42
N PHE A 44 -6.39 15.07 4.07
CA PHE A 44 -6.04 13.75 4.61
C PHE A 44 -6.89 13.39 5.83
N GLY A 45 -7.00 12.10 6.14
CA GLY A 45 -7.55 11.64 7.42
C GLY A 45 -6.58 11.90 8.58
N GLU A 46 -7.12 12.17 9.77
CA GLU A 46 -6.34 12.52 10.97
C GLU A 46 -5.33 11.43 11.38
N ARG A 47 -5.70 10.15 11.22
CA ARG A 47 -4.79 9.02 11.51
C ARG A 47 -3.89 8.67 10.33
N TYR A 48 -4.23 9.13 9.13
CA TYR A 48 -3.44 8.86 7.94
C TYR A 48 -2.21 9.78 7.85
N PHE A 49 -2.40 11.08 8.09
CA PHE A 49 -1.34 12.08 8.03
C PHE A 49 -0.97 12.57 9.42
N SER A 50 0.31 12.48 9.77
CA SER A 50 0.87 13.07 10.99
C SER A 50 1.95 14.09 10.63
N PHE A 51 1.77 15.32 11.12
CA PHE A 51 2.76 16.37 10.92
C PHE A 51 4.11 16.05 11.57
N ILE A 52 4.10 15.31 12.69
CA ILE A 52 5.32 14.85 13.37
C ILE A 52 6.11 13.93 12.43
N SER A 53 5.45 13.00 11.72
CA SER A 53 6.12 12.13 10.75
C SER A 53 6.79 12.94 9.62
N ALA A 54 6.14 14.01 9.13
CA ALA A 54 6.72 14.89 8.12
C ALA A 54 7.97 15.64 8.66
N ILE A 55 7.94 16.13 9.90
CA ILE A 55 9.12 16.74 10.55
C ILE A 55 10.25 15.73 10.66
N THR A 56 9.97 14.52 11.16
CA THR A 56 10.96 13.46 11.32
C THR A 56 11.66 13.14 9.99
N ILE A 57 10.88 12.92 8.91
CA ILE A 57 11.43 12.69 7.57
C ILE A 57 12.31 13.86 7.11
N THR A 58 11.84 15.10 7.32
CA THR A 58 12.58 16.31 6.92
C THR A 58 13.94 16.38 7.61
N ILE A 59 14.00 16.11 8.92
CA ILE A 59 15.25 16.11 9.68
C ILE A 59 16.21 15.04 9.12
N PHE A 60 15.75 13.79 8.98
CA PHE A 60 16.58 12.71 8.45
C PHE A 60 17.12 13.02 7.04
N LEU A 61 16.26 13.51 6.14
CA LEU A 61 16.67 13.85 4.78
C LEU A 61 17.53 15.11 4.71
N SER A 62 17.43 16.04 5.68
CA SER A 62 18.29 17.24 5.72
C SER A 62 19.76 16.91 6.04
N ILE A 63 19.98 15.85 6.82
CA ILE A 63 21.30 15.37 7.22
C ILE A 63 21.91 14.47 6.14
N TRP A 64 21.08 13.79 5.33
CA TRP A 64 21.51 12.82 4.33
C TRP A 64 22.61 13.29 3.36
N PRO A 65 22.57 14.52 2.78
CA PRO A 65 23.64 15.03 1.92
C PRO A 65 25.03 14.99 2.55
N PHE A 66 25.13 15.33 3.84
CA PHE A 66 26.39 15.34 4.58
C PHE A 66 26.92 13.92 4.81
N ILE A 67 26.03 12.98 5.16
CA ILE A 67 26.38 11.56 5.30
C ILE A 67 26.87 11.01 3.97
N SER A 68 26.14 11.28 2.88
CA SER A 68 26.52 10.80 1.54
C SER A 68 27.86 11.37 1.07
N ALA A 69 28.12 12.66 1.32
CA ALA A 69 29.40 13.30 0.99
C ALA A 69 30.56 12.69 1.82
N GLY A 70 30.35 12.47 3.11
CA GLY A 70 31.33 11.84 4.01
C GLY A 70 31.66 10.39 3.62
N ILE A 71 30.65 9.58 3.28
CA ILE A 71 30.85 8.19 2.81
C ILE A 71 31.63 8.18 1.49
N THR A 72 31.28 9.06 0.55
CA THR A 72 31.97 9.12 -0.74
C THR A 72 33.44 9.50 -0.57
N HIS A 73 33.74 10.43 0.34
CA HIS A 73 35.11 10.79 0.69
C HIS A 73 35.88 9.62 1.31
N MET A 74 35.28 8.91 2.27
CA MET A 74 35.87 7.75 2.93
C MET A 74 36.17 6.60 1.96
N LEU A 75 35.29 6.33 0.98
CA LEU A 75 35.45 5.23 0.02
C LEU A 75 36.39 5.56 -1.15
N SER A 76 36.79 6.82 -1.32
CA SER A 76 37.69 7.22 -2.39
C SER A 76 39.13 6.81 -2.07
N PHE A 77 39.53 5.60 -2.51
CA PHE A 77 40.80 4.90 -2.25
C PHE A 77 42.12 5.61 -2.67
N GLY A 78 42.08 6.90 -3.00
CA GLY A 78 43.27 7.72 -3.31
C GLY A 78 43.20 9.16 -2.76
N GLY A 79 42.25 9.45 -1.87
CA GLY A 79 41.87 10.80 -1.46
C GLY A 79 42.53 11.36 -0.21
N TYR A 80 43.79 11.00 0.11
CA TYR A 80 44.57 11.74 1.12
C TYR A 80 44.85 13.16 0.59
N GLY A 81 43.92 14.09 0.79
CA GLY A 81 44.12 15.51 0.48
C GLY A 81 42.92 16.32 -0.01
N ARG A 82 41.77 15.71 -0.35
CA ARG A 82 40.56 16.51 -0.62
C ARG A 82 39.95 16.96 0.70
N THR A 83 39.99 18.26 0.98
CA THR A 83 39.25 18.86 2.09
C THR A 83 37.76 18.78 1.81
N PHE A 84 36.94 18.61 2.86
CA PHE A 84 35.49 18.69 2.74
C PHE A 84 35.10 20.10 2.26
N ASP A 85 34.56 20.20 1.05
CA ASP A 85 34.13 21.48 0.47
C ASP A 85 32.61 21.62 0.60
N PHE A 86 32.18 22.55 1.44
CA PHE A 86 30.77 22.88 1.59
C PHE A 86 30.15 23.40 0.29
N GLY A 87 30.93 24.09 -0.56
CA GLY A 87 30.46 24.62 -1.83
C GLY A 87 29.96 23.50 -2.77
N ASP A 88 30.72 22.41 -2.86
CA ASP A 88 30.37 21.24 -3.66
C ASP A 88 29.07 20.57 -3.18
N VAL A 89 28.90 20.43 -1.86
CA VAL A 89 27.67 19.91 -1.27
C VAL A 89 26.49 20.81 -1.61
N PHE A 90 26.61 22.12 -1.44
CA PHE A 90 25.51 23.04 -1.77
C PHE A 90 25.18 23.02 -3.26
N GLN A 91 26.17 22.97 -4.16
CA GLN A 91 25.94 22.93 -5.61
C GLN A 91 25.17 21.66 -6.04
N HIS A 92 25.47 20.50 -5.44
CA HIS A 92 24.83 19.24 -5.81
C HIS A 92 23.52 18.94 -5.06
N TYR A 93 23.29 19.58 -3.92
CA TYR A 93 22.11 19.36 -3.06
C TYR A 93 21.22 20.60 -2.91
N PHE A 94 21.45 21.69 -3.65
CA PHE A 94 20.57 22.87 -3.58
C PHE A 94 19.09 22.52 -3.86
N THR A 95 18.83 21.77 -4.94
CA THR A 95 17.45 21.34 -5.27
C THR A 95 16.86 20.37 -4.26
N TRP A 96 17.71 19.63 -3.53
CA TRP A 96 17.29 18.76 -2.43
C TRP A 96 16.71 19.58 -1.27
N TYR A 97 17.41 20.61 -0.83
CA TYR A 97 16.91 21.50 0.23
C TYR A 97 15.69 22.29 -0.22
N LEU A 98 15.64 22.74 -1.48
CA LEU A 98 14.45 23.37 -2.05
C LEU A 98 13.23 22.42 -2.02
N PHE A 99 13.43 21.16 -2.38
CA PHE A 99 12.39 20.13 -2.28
C PHE A 99 11.93 19.92 -0.82
N LEU A 100 12.86 19.85 0.15
CA LEU A 100 12.51 19.70 1.56
C LEU A 100 11.70 20.91 2.09
N LEU A 101 12.06 22.13 1.69
CA LEU A 101 11.29 23.33 2.03
C LEU A 101 9.88 23.27 1.44
N ALA A 102 9.75 22.88 0.17
CA ALA A 102 8.45 22.72 -0.48
C ALA A 102 7.60 21.61 0.17
N PHE A 103 8.23 20.48 0.53
CA PHE A 103 7.60 19.37 1.23
C PHE A 103 7.09 19.80 2.61
N MET A 104 7.90 20.53 3.37
CA MET A 104 7.52 21.02 4.69
C MET A 104 6.37 22.03 4.59
N TYR A 105 6.47 22.98 3.67
CA TYR A 105 5.39 23.95 3.40
C TYR A 105 4.07 23.24 3.06
N LYS A 106 4.11 22.24 2.15
CA LYS A 106 2.90 21.48 1.80
C LYS A 106 2.37 20.65 2.95
N SER A 107 3.23 20.07 3.77
CA SER A 107 2.85 19.35 4.97
C SER A 107 2.19 20.25 6.02
N MET A 108 2.64 21.50 6.16
CA MET A 108 1.97 22.50 7.02
C MET A 108 0.57 22.81 6.49
N GLU A 109 0.42 23.03 5.19
CA GLU A 109 -0.89 23.25 4.55
C GLU A 109 -1.83 22.05 4.80
N ARG A 110 -1.33 20.80 4.68
CA ARG A 110 -2.12 19.59 4.97
C ARG A 110 -2.54 19.50 6.44
N ASN A 111 -1.65 19.89 7.36
CA ASN A 111 -1.95 19.89 8.80
C ASN A 111 -3.05 20.91 9.14
N GLU A 112 -3.04 22.08 8.50
CA GLU A 112 -4.10 23.08 8.65
C GLU A 112 -5.43 22.59 8.08
N GLU A 113 -5.43 21.89 6.94
CA GLU A 113 -6.64 21.27 6.37
C GLU A 113 -7.27 20.31 7.38
N ILE A 114 -6.47 19.43 8.01
CA ILE A 114 -6.97 18.44 8.98
C ILE A 114 -7.60 19.12 10.19
N LYS A 115 -6.97 20.20 10.72
CA LYS A 115 -7.50 20.95 11.86
C LYS A 115 -8.84 21.63 11.60
N ARG A 116 -9.16 21.92 10.33
CA ARG A 116 -10.41 22.59 9.92
C ARG A 116 -11.54 21.61 9.62
N LEU A 117 -11.22 20.34 9.38
CA LEU A 117 -12.20 19.32 9.02
C LEU A 117 -12.90 18.81 10.29
N PRO A 118 -14.19 18.40 10.18
CA PRO A 118 -14.92 17.84 11.31
C PRO A 118 -14.18 16.64 11.89
N SER A 119 -14.25 16.51 13.21
CA SER A 119 -13.45 15.51 13.91
C SER A 119 -13.93 14.11 13.56
N VAL A 120 -13.04 13.13 13.61
CA VAL A 120 -13.39 11.70 13.49
C VAL A 120 -14.43 11.30 14.55
N PHE A 121 -14.40 11.94 15.71
CA PHE A 121 -15.35 11.69 16.80
C PHE A 121 -16.79 12.06 16.44
N ASP A 122 -17.01 12.82 15.37
CA ASP A 122 -18.33 13.17 14.85
C ASP A 122 -18.88 12.11 13.88
N PHE A 123 -18.15 11.01 13.64
CA PHE A 123 -18.44 9.96 12.64
C PHE A 123 -18.63 10.48 11.20
N ALA A 124 -18.41 11.77 10.95
CA ALA A 124 -18.56 12.40 9.65
C ALA A 124 -17.48 11.96 8.66
N ARG A 125 -16.38 11.37 9.14
CA ARG A 125 -15.18 11.16 8.34
C ARG A 125 -14.37 9.93 8.70
N PHE A 126 -13.89 9.22 7.68
CA PHE A 126 -12.98 8.11 7.85
C PHE A 126 -11.57 8.59 8.20
N SER A 127 -11.10 8.27 9.41
CA SER A 127 -9.82 8.74 9.95
C SER A 127 -8.58 8.32 9.15
N LEU A 128 -8.68 7.24 8.38
CA LEU A 128 -7.60 6.68 7.56
C LEU A 128 -7.74 7.04 6.08
N SER A 129 -8.54 8.08 5.75
CA SER A 129 -8.67 8.56 4.39
C SER A 129 -7.30 9.00 3.83
N THR A 130 -6.94 8.49 2.66
CA THR A 130 -5.70 8.80 1.94
C THR A 130 -5.71 10.17 1.26
N GLY A 131 -6.78 10.94 1.46
CA GLY A 131 -6.98 12.25 0.86
C GLY A 131 -7.72 12.21 -0.48
N GLU A 132 -8.24 13.37 -0.85
CA GLU A 132 -8.89 13.62 -2.12
C GLU A 132 -7.86 13.94 -3.20
N ARG A 133 -8.07 13.37 -4.38
CA ARG A 133 -7.20 13.54 -5.53
C ARG A 133 -7.50 14.85 -6.25
N HIS A 134 -6.48 15.44 -6.84
CA HIS A 134 -6.68 16.65 -7.64
C HIS A 134 -7.54 16.36 -8.89
N PRO A 135 -8.61 17.13 -9.17
CA PRO A 135 -9.54 16.86 -10.27
C PRO A 135 -8.86 16.82 -11.64
N ARG A 136 -7.81 17.62 -11.84
CA ARG A 136 -7.01 17.61 -13.09
C ARG A 136 -6.31 16.27 -13.35
N ILE A 137 -5.90 15.55 -12.30
CA ILE A 137 -5.28 14.22 -12.45
C ILE A 137 -6.35 13.21 -12.86
N LEU A 138 -7.54 13.28 -12.24
CA LEU A 138 -8.68 12.41 -12.59
C LEU A 138 -9.26 12.70 -13.98
N ALA A 139 -9.17 13.95 -14.45
CA ALA A 139 -9.62 14.33 -15.78
C ALA A 139 -8.66 13.90 -16.90
N PHE A 140 -7.47 13.40 -16.57
CA PHE A 140 -6.50 12.95 -17.56
C PHE A 140 -7.03 11.74 -18.34
N LYS A 141 -7.08 11.86 -19.67
CA LYS A 141 -7.52 10.80 -20.58
C LYS A 141 -6.33 10.28 -21.38
N TRP A 142 -6.18 8.97 -21.45
CA TRP A 142 -5.17 8.32 -22.29
C TRP A 142 -5.85 7.67 -23.49
N LYS A 143 -5.44 8.08 -24.70
CA LYS A 143 -6.04 7.60 -25.96
C LYS A 143 -7.58 7.74 -25.99
N GLY A 144 -8.10 8.87 -25.51
CA GLY A 144 -9.53 9.18 -25.49
C GLY A 144 -10.35 8.47 -24.40
N LYS A 145 -9.78 7.53 -23.65
CA LYS A 145 -10.46 6.83 -22.54
C LYS A 145 -10.08 7.44 -21.19
N SER A 146 -11.06 7.56 -20.30
CA SER A 146 -10.79 7.87 -18.88
C SER A 146 -10.05 6.70 -18.25
N LEU A 147 -8.98 7.00 -17.51
CA LEU A 147 -8.25 5.98 -16.78
C LEU A 147 -9.05 5.53 -15.56
N ASP A 148 -8.95 4.25 -15.24
CA ASP A 148 -9.51 3.73 -13.99
C ASP A 148 -8.78 4.35 -12.79
N VAL A 149 -9.49 4.50 -11.68
CA VAL A 149 -8.94 5.07 -10.44
C VAL A 149 -7.69 4.30 -10.01
N ARG A 150 -7.69 2.97 -10.15
CA ARG A 150 -6.53 2.14 -9.82
C ARG A 150 -5.32 2.47 -10.70
N GLN A 151 -5.55 2.71 -11.99
CA GLN A 151 -4.48 3.10 -12.92
C GLN A 151 -3.94 4.50 -12.59
N VAL A 152 -4.82 5.42 -12.18
CA VAL A 152 -4.39 6.75 -11.75
C VAL A 152 -3.47 6.66 -10.54
N GLU A 153 -3.86 5.93 -9.49
CA GLU A 153 -3.07 5.83 -8.25
C GLU A 153 -1.80 4.99 -8.41
N THR A 154 -1.83 3.95 -9.25
CA THR A 154 -0.67 3.05 -9.42
C THR A 154 0.29 3.48 -10.51
N LEU A 155 -0.14 4.24 -11.52
CA LEU A 155 0.70 4.60 -12.67
C LEU A 155 0.81 6.12 -12.87
N VAL A 156 -0.31 6.86 -12.88
CA VAL A 156 -0.30 8.27 -13.28
C VAL A 156 0.32 9.15 -12.20
N GLU A 157 -0.17 9.04 -10.96
CA GLU A 157 0.33 9.79 -9.81
C GLU A 157 1.83 9.56 -9.58
N PRO A 158 2.30 8.31 -9.39
CA PRO A 158 3.74 8.05 -9.25
C PRO A 158 4.51 8.37 -10.54
N GLY A 159 3.94 8.13 -11.72
CA GLY A 159 4.57 8.39 -13.01
C GLY A 159 4.97 9.86 -13.18
N LEU A 160 4.13 10.80 -12.74
CA LEU A 160 4.45 12.23 -12.75
C LEU A 160 5.77 12.50 -12.01
N PHE A 161 5.91 11.99 -10.78
CA PHE A 161 7.13 12.17 -9.98
C PHE A 161 8.31 11.35 -10.49
N PHE A 162 8.06 10.18 -11.08
CA PHE A 162 9.09 9.36 -11.70
C PHE A 162 9.77 10.12 -12.84
N PHE A 163 9.00 10.72 -13.76
CA PHE A 163 9.57 11.46 -14.89
C PHE A 163 10.23 12.78 -14.46
N ILE A 164 9.66 13.50 -13.49
CA ILE A 164 10.33 14.68 -12.89
C ILE A 164 11.65 14.25 -12.25
N GLY A 165 11.64 13.16 -11.48
CA GLY A 165 12.84 12.62 -10.84
C GLY A 165 13.91 12.21 -11.84
N LEU A 166 13.53 11.51 -12.91
CA LEU A 166 14.43 11.10 -13.98
C LEU A 166 15.03 12.32 -14.69
N PHE A 167 14.23 13.34 -14.99
CA PHE A 167 14.73 14.60 -15.54
C PHE A 167 15.75 15.28 -14.61
N LEU A 168 15.46 15.35 -13.31
CA LEU A 168 16.39 15.90 -12.32
C LEU A 168 17.69 15.07 -12.22
N MET A 169 17.61 13.74 -12.33
CA MET A 169 18.81 12.89 -12.40
C MET A 169 19.66 13.19 -13.64
N LEU A 170 19.04 13.42 -14.80
CA LEU A 170 19.75 13.72 -16.06
C LEU A 170 20.53 15.04 -15.98
N ILE A 171 20.03 16.04 -15.24
CA ILE A 171 20.76 17.30 -14.98
C ILE A 171 21.69 17.23 -13.76
N GLY A 172 21.97 16.01 -13.25
CA GLY A 172 22.92 15.77 -12.17
C GLY A 172 22.40 16.08 -10.75
N GLN A 173 21.10 16.28 -10.56
CA GLN A 173 20.52 16.62 -9.27
C GLN A 173 20.14 15.35 -8.47
N ARG A 174 20.70 15.21 -7.27
CA ARG A 174 20.54 14.01 -6.43
C ARG A 174 19.11 13.79 -5.90
N VAL A 175 18.33 14.86 -5.79
CA VAL A 175 16.90 14.77 -5.41
C VAL A 175 16.10 13.94 -6.42
N GLY A 176 16.53 13.89 -7.68
CA GLY A 176 15.90 13.06 -8.70
C GLY A 176 15.87 11.58 -8.32
N THR A 177 16.95 11.05 -7.74
CA THR A 177 17.02 9.67 -7.25
C THR A 177 16.01 9.41 -6.13
N LEU A 178 15.86 10.36 -5.21
CA LEU A 178 14.87 10.27 -4.12
C LEU A 178 13.44 10.20 -4.68
N LEU A 179 13.11 11.04 -5.67
CA LEU A 179 11.78 11.06 -6.30
C LEU A 179 11.50 9.78 -7.09
N VAL A 180 12.49 9.27 -7.84
CA VAL A 180 12.36 8.00 -8.57
C VAL A 180 12.11 6.85 -7.61
N ILE A 181 12.92 6.70 -6.56
CA ILE A 181 12.71 5.65 -5.55
C ILE A 181 11.34 5.81 -4.90
N SER A 182 10.98 7.03 -4.48
CA SER A 182 9.69 7.31 -3.85
C SER A 182 8.50 6.96 -4.75
N SER A 183 8.59 7.24 -6.05
CA SER A 183 7.55 6.92 -7.02
C SER A 183 7.39 5.42 -7.26
N ILE A 184 8.49 4.64 -7.20
CA ILE A 184 8.44 3.17 -7.29
C ILE A 184 7.74 2.60 -6.05
N PHE A 185 8.13 3.04 -4.85
CA PHE A 185 7.48 2.64 -3.61
C PHE A 185 5.99 3.02 -3.60
N TYR A 186 5.67 4.21 -4.08
CA TYR A 186 4.29 4.67 -4.24
C TYR A 186 3.50 3.70 -5.12
N SER A 187 3.95 3.48 -6.36
CA SER A 187 3.29 2.61 -7.33
C SER A 187 3.06 1.19 -6.78
N LEU A 188 4.12 0.54 -6.30
CA LEU A 188 4.07 -0.85 -5.84
C LEU A 188 3.25 -1.00 -4.56
N SER A 189 3.25 -0.01 -3.67
CA SER A 189 2.44 -0.07 -2.45
C SER A 189 0.95 0.02 -2.72
N TYR A 190 0.50 0.85 -3.68
CA TYR A 190 -0.91 0.91 -4.07
C TYR A 190 -1.31 -0.35 -4.84
N MET A 191 -0.44 -0.89 -5.69
CA MET A 191 -0.66 -2.20 -6.32
C MET A 191 -0.83 -3.30 -5.28
N ALA A 192 0.01 -3.32 -4.24
CA ALA A 192 -0.10 -4.25 -3.12
C ALA A 192 -1.41 -4.07 -2.36
N ALA A 193 -1.80 -2.82 -2.05
CA ALA A 193 -3.03 -2.52 -1.33
C ALA A 193 -4.27 -2.97 -2.11
N TYR A 194 -4.34 -2.70 -3.42
CA TYR A 194 -5.44 -3.18 -4.27
C TYR A 194 -5.48 -4.70 -4.36
N MET A 195 -4.32 -5.35 -4.53
CA MET A 195 -4.25 -6.81 -4.57
C MET A 195 -4.73 -7.43 -3.25
N ILE A 196 -4.33 -6.89 -2.10
CA ILE A 196 -4.78 -7.33 -0.78
C ILE A 196 -6.29 -7.13 -0.62
N GLY A 197 -6.81 -5.96 -1.03
CA GLY A 197 -8.23 -5.66 -1.00
C GLY A 197 -9.07 -6.59 -1.88
N ASP A 198 -8.62 -6.84 -3.11
CA ASP A 198 -9.29 -7.75 -4.04
C ASP A 198 -9.30 -9.17 -3.50
N HIS A 199 -8.17 -9.67 -2.99
CA HIS A 199 -8.10 -10.98 -2.36
C HIS A 199 -9.02 -11.06 -1.13
N PHE A 200 -9.09 -10.01 -0.32
CA PHE A 200 -9.99 -9.99 0.83
C PHE A 200 -11.45 -10.16 0.40
N VAL A 201 -11.90 -9.43 -0.63
CA VAL A 201 -13.27 -9.53 -1.16
C VAL A 201 -13.52 -10.91 -1.77
N MET A 202 -12.61 -11.41 -2.61
CA MET A 202 -12.74 -12.74 -3.22
C MET A 202 -12.78 -13.85 -2.16
N ASN A 203 -11.91 -13.80 -1.15
CA ASN A 203 -11.93 -14.77 -0.06
C ASN A 203 -13.25 -14.76 0.70
N LYS A 204 -13.92 -13.61 0.83
CA LYS A 204 -15.23 -13.51 1.47
C LYS A 204 -16.35 -14.11 0.61
N ILE A 205 -16.31 -13.88 -0.69
CA ILE A 205 -17.24 -14.49 -1.65
C ILE A 205 -17.07 -16.01 -1.64
N ASP A 206 -15.84 -16.49 -1.75
CA ASP A 206 -15.55 -17.92 -1.75
C ASP A 206 -15.91 -18.59 -0.40
N GLU A 207 -15.70 -17.90 0.73
CA GLU A 207 -16.15 -18.36 2.04
C GLU A 207 -17.67 -18.54 2.08
N MET A 208 -18.43 -17.62 1.48
CA MET A 208 -19.89 -17.75 1.34
C MET A 208 -20.27 -18.93 0.44
N ILE A 209 -19.64 -19.08 -0.73
CA ILE A 209 -19.89 -20.19 -1.66
C ILE A 209 -19.57 -21.53 -0.98
N CYS A 210 -18.44 -21.63 -0.29
CA CYS A 210 -18.04 -22.84 0.43
C CYS A 210 -19.06 -23.20 1.50
N ASN A 211 -19.58 -22.23 2.26
CA ASN A 211 -20.60 -22.48 3.26
C ASN A 211 -21.92 -22.98 2.65
N GLU A 212 -22.34 -22.39 1.53
CA GLU A 212 -23.57 -22.77 0.83
C GLU A 212 -23.46 -24.16 0.17
N GLU A 213 -22.33 -24.46 -0.47
CA GLU A 213 -22.12 -25.71 -1.22
C GLU A 213 -21.50 -26.84 -0.38
N MET A 214 -21.12 -26.59 0.87
CA MET A 214 -20.50 -27.60 1.73
C MET A 214 -21.41 -28.82 1.86
N VAL A 215 -22.70 -28.62 2.13
CA VAL A 215 -23.64 -29.73 2.30
C VAL A 215 -23.82 -30.50 0.99
N SER A 216 -24.05 -29.80 -0.13
CA SER A 216 -24.20 -30.39 -1.46
C SER A 216 -22.98 -31.24 -1.86
N SER A 217 -21.77 -30.71 -1.68
CA SER A 217 -20.55 -31.43 -2.08
C SER A 217 -20.14 -32.51 -1.07
N PHE A 218 -20.16 -32.20 0.22
CA PHE A 218 -19.67 -33.10 1.27
C PHE A 218 -20.67 -34.19 1.64
N VAL A 219 -21.93 -33.82 1.91
CA VAL A 219 -22.96 -34.76 2.36
C VAL A 219 -23.53 -35.51 1.16
N GLU A 220 -24.00 -34.79 0.16
CA GLU A 220 -24.71 -35.37 -0.99
C GLU A 220 -23.77 -35.91 -2.07
N GLY A 221 -22.51 -35.47 -2.08
CA GLY A 221 -21.52 -35.99 -3.02
C GLY A 221 -21.67 -35.48 -4.44
N ARG A 222 -22.31 -34.31 -4.63
CA ARG A 222 -22.45 -33.69 -5.95
C ARG A 222 -21.11 -33.31 -6.56
N GLU A 223 -21.04 -33.37 -7.89
CA GLU A 223 -19.84 -33.05 -8.67
C GLU A 223 -19.60 -31.54 -8.75
N PRO A 224 -18.36 -31.06 -8.97
CA PRO A 224 -18.03 -29.64 -9.05
C PRO A 224 -18.85 -28.85 -10.08
N SER A 225 -19.32 -29.49 -11.16
CA SER A 225 -20.20 -28.86 -12.16
C SER A 225 -21.56 -28.46 -11.59
N GLU A 226 -21.99 -29.10 -10.51
CA GLU A 226 -23.28 -28.87 -9.86
C GLU A 226 -23.17 -27.97 -8.61
N THR A 227 -21.94 -27.69 -8.14
CA THR A 227 -21.64 -26.96 -6.89
C THR A 227 -20.81 -25.70 -7.14
N ARG A 228 -21.08 -24.98 -8.25
CA ARG A 228 -20.35 -23.74 -8.63
C ARG A 228 -18.81 -23.91 -8.68
N GLY A 229 -18.33 -25.12 -8.95
CA GLY A 229 -16.91 -25.46 -8.97
C GLY A 229 -16.31 -25.86 -7.62
N PHE A 230 -17.08 -25.87 -6.52
CA PHE A 230 -16.61 -26.29 -5.21
C PHE A 230 -16.48 -27.81 -5.10
N SER A 231 -15.33 -28.30 -4.63
CA SER A 231 -15.10 -29.73 -4.39
C SER A 231 -14.64 -29.99 -2.96
N PHE A 232 -15.10 -31.07 -2.33
CA PHE A 232 -14.50 -31.48 -1.07
C PHE A 232 -13.30 -32.41 -1.31
N TYR A 233 -12.09 -31.89 -1.15
CA TYR A 233 -10.85 -32.65 -1.12
C TYR A 233 -10.64 -33.28 0.26
N GLY A 234 -11.07 -34.53 0.41
CA GLY A 234 -10.85 -35.30 1.63
C GLY A 234 -11.60 -36.63 1.59
N ARG A 235 -11.22 -37.55 2.47
CA ARG A 235 -11.97 -38.80 2.64
C ARG A 235 -13.29 -38.48 3.35
N LYS A 236 -14.40 -38.88 2.74
CA LYS A 236 -15.75 -38.72 3.30
C LYS A 236 -16.10 -40.00 4.09
N PRO A 237 -16.68 -39.92 5.29
CA PRO A 237 -17.24 -41.10 5.98
C PRO A 237 -18.27 -41.81 5.08
N THR A 238 -18.42 -43.12 5.23
CA THR A 238 -19.42 -43.86 4.43
C THR A 238 -20.85 -43.51 4.85
N ASP A 239 -21.07 -43.27 6.13
CA ASP A 239 -22.37 -42.96 6.71
C ASP A 239 -22.82 -41.50 6.44
N PRO A 240 -23.98 -41.27 5.79
CA PRO A 240 -24.50 -39.94 5.51
C PRO A 240 -24.84 -39.10 6.74
N GLU A 241 -25.30 -39.71 7.84
CA GLU A 241 -25.61 -38.96 9.07
C GLU A 241 -24.34 -38.40 9.72
N THR A 242 -23.28 -39.21 9.75
CA THR A 242 -21.96 -38.77 10.20
C THR A 242 -21.42 -37.62 9.35
N ARG A 243 -21.67 -37.62 8.03
CA ARG A 243 -21.31 -36.48 7.16
C ARG A 243 -22.07 -35.21 7.54
N ARG A 244 -23.37 -35.30 7.83
CA ARG A 244 -24.16 -34.13 8.25
C ARG A 244 -23.62 -33.54 9.56
N LYS A 245 -23.37 -34.39 10.56
CA LYS A 245 -22.78 -33.96 11.85
C LYS A 245 -21.41 -33.29 11.67
N LEU A 246 -20.57 -33.81 10.78
CA LEU A 246 -19.28 -33.19 10.46
C LEU A 246 -19.42 -31.88 9.68
N ALA A 247 -20.37 -31.80 8.74
CA ALA A 247 -20.64 -30.57 8.00
C ALA A 247 -21.06 -29.43 8.94
N ASP A 248 -21.93 -29.73 9.91
CA ASP A 248 -22.34 -28.77 10.94
C ASP A 248 -21.14 -28.31 11.78
N ALA A 249 -20.25 -29.24 12.15
CA ALA A 249 -19.02 -28.96 12.89
C ALA A 249 -17.97 -28.15 12.10
N PHE A 250 -18.04 -28.09 10.76
CA PHE A 250 -17.17 -27.23 9.96
C PHE A 250 -17.59 -25.77 9.95
N THR A 251 -18.79 -25.46 10.43
CA THR A 251 -19.29 -24.09 10.51
C THR A 251 -19.32 -23.60 11.95
N GLU A 252 -18.46 -22.63 12.29
CA GLU A 252 -18.53 -21.96 13.59
C GLU A 252 -19.45 -20.73 13.50
N ASP A 253 -20.44 -20.65 14.37
CA ASP A 253 -21.27 -19.46 14.52
C ASP A 253 -20.47 -18.33 15.17
N PHE A 254 -20.53 -17.16 14.54
CA PHE A 254 -19.64 -16.03 14.83
C PHE A 254 -19.89 -15.38 16.20
N GLU A 255 -21.01 -15.67 16.86
CA GLU A 255 -21.43 -14.95 18.07
C GLU A 255 -20.66 -15.37 19.33
N GLU A 256 -20.22 -16.63 19.45
CA GLU A 256 -19.59 -17.10 20.69
C GLU A 256 -18.12 -16.67 20.86
N THR A 257 -17.40 -16.37 19.78
CA THR A 257 -15.96 -16.09 19.86
C THR A 257 -15.58 -14.65 20.21
N VAL A 258 -16.53 -13.70 20.17
CA VAL A 258 -16.26 -12.29 20.53
C VAL A 258 -16.49 -12.02 22.02
N LEU A 259 -17.25 -12.87 22.73
CA LEU A 259 -17.50 -12.75 24.17
C LEU A 259 -16.50 -13.52 25.05
N ALA A 260 -15.63 -14.35 24.44
CA ALA A 260 -14.70 -15.22 25.15
C ALA A 260 -13.22 -14.76 25.09
N LYS A 261 -12.95 -13.53 24.67
CA LYS A 261 -11.62 -12.89 24.68
C LYS A 261 -11.68 -11.50 25.29
#